data_AF-A0A2I0NIK6-F1
#
_entry.id   AF-A0A2I0NIK6-F1
#
_cell.length_a   1.000
_cell.length_b   1.000
_cell.length_c   1.000
_cell.angle_alpha   90.00
_cell.angle_beta   90.00
_cell.angle_gamma   90.00
#
_symmetry.space_group_name_H-M   'P 1'
#
loop_
_entity.id
_entity.type
_entity.pdbx_description
1 polymer ?
#
loop_
_entity_poly.entity_id
_entity_poly.type
_entity_poly.pdbx_seq_one_letter_code
_entity_poly.pdbx_strand_id
1 'polypeptide(L)' 'MPVEEIKKVLENEADVLFAYLFGSYARGTQGKTSDIDIAIYLRDVDILDA' A
#
# COMPACT_ATOMS: atom_id res chain seq x y z
N MET A 1 -11.05 -8.98 3.16
CA MET A 1 -10.76 -9.42 1.78
C MET A 1 -10.18 -8.35 0.87
N PRO A 2 -10.54 -7.04 0.88
CA PRO A 2 -9.93 -6.08 -0.05
C PRO A 2 -8.41 -5.87 0.13
N VAL A 3 -7.91 -6.00 1.37
CA VAL A 3 -6.47 -5.85 1.66
C VAL A 3 -5.60 -6.89 0.92
N GLU A 4 -6.09 -8.12 0.73
CA GLU A 4 -5.30 -9.18 0.06
C GLU A 4 -5.19 -8.94 -1.45
N GLU A 5 -6.21 -8.33 -2.06
CA GLU A 5 -6.17 -7.94 -3.47
C GLU A 5 -5.20 -6.77 -3.67
N ILE A 6 -5.23 -5.78 -2.77
CA ILE A 6 -4.27 -4.66 -2.81
C ILE A 6 -2.84 -5.16 -2.65
N LYS A 7 -2.61 -6.10 -1.71
CA LYS A 7 -1.30 -6.74 -1.53
C LYS A 7 -0.80 -7.35 -2.84
N LYS A 8 -1.63 -8.14 -3.54
CA LYS A 8 -1.24 -8.74 -4.83
C LYS A 8 -0.90 -7.70 -5.89
N VAL A 9 -1.61 -6.57 -5.94
CA VAL A 9 -1.31 -5.49 -6.88
C VAL A 9 0.05 -4.86 -6.53
N LEU A 10 0.27 -4.51 -5.26
CA LEU A 10 1.51 -3.86 -4.81
C LEU A 10 2.73 -4.78 -4.91
N GLU A 11 2.57 -6.09 -4.70
CA GLU A 11 3.65 -7.08 -4.86
C GLU A 11 4.13 -7.22 -6.32
N ASN A 12 3.29 -6.87 -7.29
CA ASN A 12 3.63 -6.92 -8.72
C ASN A 12 4.11 -5.57 -9.28
N GLU A 13 4.12 -4.51 -8.46
CA GLU A 13 4.57 -3.19 -8.87
C GLU A 13 6.08 -3.05 -8.62
N ALA A 14 6.87 -2.95 -9.69
CA ALA A 14 8.34 -3.02 -9.60
C ALA A 14 8.95 -1.84 -8.82
N ASP A 15 8.26 -0.70 -8.83
CA ASP A 15 8.68 0.51 -8.15
C ASP A 15 8.32 0.52 -6.66
N VAL A 16 7.45 -0.37 -6.20
CA VAL A 16 7.10 -0.49 -4.78
C VAL A 16 8.12 -1.37 -4.07
N LEU A 17 8.88 -0.78 -3.14
CA LEU A 17 9.83 -1.53 -2.32
C LEU A 17 9.14 -2.21 -1.14
N PHE A 18 8.25 -1.49 -0.45
CA PHE A 18 7.38 -2.02 0.58
C PHE A 18 6.18 -1.11 0.81
N ALA A 19 5.16 -1.65 1.48
CA ALA A 19 3.99 -0.90 1.91
C ALA A 19 3.56 -1.29 3.32
N TYR A 20 3.04 -0.33 4.09
CA TYR A 20 2.46 -0.54 5.40
C TYR A 20 0.94 -0.34 5.34
N LEU A 21 0.20 -1.35 5.81
CA LEU A 21 -1.20 -1.17 6.18
C LEU A 21 -1.26 -0.47 7.54
N PHE A 22 -2.01 0.63 7.63
CA PHE A 22 -2.26 1.30 8.91
C PHE A 22 -3.74 1.63 9.07
N GLY A 23 -4.07 2.46 10.06
CA GLY A 23 -5.44 2.89 10.29
C GLY A 23 -6.36 1.78 10.82
N SER A 24 -7.65 1.89 10.50
CA SER A 24 -8.70 1.07 11.10
C SER A 24 -8.59 -0.42 10.74
N TYR A 25 -8.21 -0.74 9.50
CA TYR A 25 -8.01 -2.11 9.03
C TYR A 25 -6.82 -2.80 9.70
N ALA A 26 -5.73 -2.07 10.00
CA ALA A 26 -4.60 -2.61 10.75
C ALA A 26 -4.95 -2.90 12.22
N ARG A 27 -5.90 -2.14 12.79
CA ARG A 27 -6.31 -2.24 14.21
C ARG A 27 -7.48 -3.20 14.43
N GLY A 28 -8.15 -3.67 13.37
CA GLY A 28 -9.33 -4.51 13.49
C GLY A 28 -10.61 -3.76 13.89
N THR A 29 -10.63 -2.43 13.77
CA THR A 29 -11.76 -1.57 14.17
C THR A 29 -12.52 -0.97 12.98
N GLN A 30 -12.27 -1.47 11.77
CA GLN A 30 -12.92 -1.04 10.54
C GLN A 30 -14.42 -1.40 10.51
N GLY A 31 -15.24 -0.52 9.94
CA GLY A 31 -16.66 -0.73 9.65
C GLY A 31 -16.92 -1.01 8.17
N LYS A 32 -18.19 -1.24 7.81
CA LYS A 32 -18.59 -1.54 6.42
C LYS A 32 -18.27 -0.44 5.40
N THR A 33 -18.16 0.80 5.87
CA THR A 33 -17.90 2.00 5.05
C THR A 33 -16.52 2.60 5.32
N SER A 34 -15.67 1.90 6.06
CA SER A 34 -14.30 2.37 6.32
C SER A 34 -13.49 2.34 5.04
N ASP A 35 -12.61 3.32 4.90
CA ASP A 35 -11.51 3.34 3.95
C ASP A 35 -10.35 2.43 4.40
N ILE A 36 -9.36 2.29 3.53
CA ILE A 36 -8.15 1.50 3.76
C ILE A 36 -6.95 2.43 3.60
N ASP A 37 -6.18 2.57 4.68
CA ASP A 37 -5.00 3.43 4.73
C ASP A 37 -3.72 2.64 4.45
N ILE A 38 -2.95 3.04 3.43
CA ILE A 38 -1.69 2.39 3.03
C ILE A 38 -0.60 3.43 2.79
N ALA A 39 0.55 3.25 3.43
CA ALA A 39 1.75 4.03 3.18
C ALA A 39 2.67 3.21 2.28
N ILE A 40 3.13 3.80 1.17
CA ILE A 40 3.92 3.11 0.14
C ILE A 40 5.30 3.76 0.08
N TYR A 41 6.35 2.94 0.13
CA TYR A 41 7.71 3.37 -0.11
C TYR A 41 8.13 2.91 -1.51
N LEU A 42 8.48 3.88 -2.36
CA LEU A 42 8.89 3.62 -3.73
C LEU A 42 10.41 3.57 -3.82
N ARG A 43 10.92 2.84 -4.81
CA ARG A 43 12.30 2.93 -5.23
C ARG A 43 12.55 4.36 -5.72
N ASP A 44 13.68 4.94 -5.34
CA ASP A 44 14.13 6.17 -5.98
C ASP A 44 14.29 5.89 -7.48
N VAL A 45 13.46 6.53 -8.28
CA VAL A 45 13.77 6.76 -9.68
C VAL A 45 14.80 7.87 -9.69
N ASP A 46 16.01 7.59 -10.14
CA ASP A 46 16.98 8.63 -10.44
C ASP A 46 16.34 9.58 -11.47
N ILE A 47 15.74 10.69 -11.01
CA ILE A 47 15.25 11.79 -11.87
C ILE A 47 16.44 12.67 -12.30
N LEU A 48 17.61 12.07 -12.51
CA LEU A 48 18.85 12.74 -12.90
C LEU A 48 19.40 12.13 -14.19
N ASP A 49 18.55 12.04 -15.20
CA ASP A 49 18.96 11.99 -16.61
C ASP A 49 17.98 12.87 -17.41
N ALA A 50 18.07 14.19 -17.20
CA ALA A 50 17.43 15.21 -18.04
C ALA A 50 18.36 16.42 -18.21
#